data_AF-A0A949LSI8-F1
#
_entry.id   AF-A0A949LSI8-F1
#
_cell.length_a   1.000
_cell.length_b   1.000
_cell.length_c   1.000
_cell.angle_alpha   90.00
_cell.angle_beta   90.00
_cell.angle_gamma   90.00
#
_symmetry.space_group_name_H-M   'P 1'
#
loop_
_entity.id
_entity.type
_entity.pdbx_description
1 polymer ?
#
loop_
_entity_poly.entity_id
_entity_poly.type
_entity_poly.pdbx_seq_one_letter_code
_entity_poly.pdbx_strand_id
1 'polypeptide(L)'
;MGGYGLLARETIETHNGRLLDTVEEDYEALGNTLSRRGIDIDAIKARVKDFSVAVPSWGAGIGGTRFARFPMPGEPTNIHEKLEDCAVVNQLCRMTPRVSPHFPWDFVADYDGLRDEAEDMGLGFDAVNSNTFQDQPGQKLSYRYGSLTATDKAVRDLAVAHNIECIKIGEKLGSRAITVWIGDGTNFPGQQSLRLSLDRYLDSMRAIYAELPADWRMLIEHKLYEPAFYSTVISDWGSSILAAQQLGEKAQCLVDLGHHAPNVNIEQIVARLARFGKLGGFHFNDSKYGDDDLDTGSINPHQLFLVFNELAEAERADPDAFDPSYMIDQSHNITDPIESMLSSAEAIVGAFARAEIVDRAALEECRQKNDVMAAFRTLRLAYSTDVSPILALARIEAGGAVDPIFAYRESGWRLRKAQERKAPPIPGRASYNSAGFNLDKDWGDGVSPVLMRVNMHATERDRVILSLLEEQGFVSFRELSHRVTASPATLRRDLERLQTDGKLVRVRGGVQPMGGVDHTSAHHLQGVPFHENINRNRAAKEAIGKAAAELCKRGEAIIIDGGSTTLHMCPHLEQ
;
A
#
# COMPACT_ATOMS: atom_id res chain seq x y z
N MET A 1 12.94 11.27 39.59
CA MET A 1 12.86 10.81 38.20
C MET A 1 12.41 9.36 38.25
N GLY A 2 11.10 9.13 38.38
CA GLY A 2 10.56 7.77 38.26
C GLY A 2 10.55 7.44 36.78
N GLY A 3 11.45 6.58 36.33
CA GLY A 3 11.51 6.20 34.92
C GLY A 3 10.16 5.66 34.49
N TYR A 4 9.66 6.12 33.35
CA TYR A 4 8.54 5.48 32.65
C TYR A 4 8.78 3.97 32.68
N GLY A 5 7.79 3.19 33.12
CA GLY A 5 7.94 1.76 33.44
C GLY A 5 8.15 0.85 32.22
N LEU A 6 9.01 1.27 31.26
CA LEU A 6 9.51 0.57 30.09
C LEU A 6 10.28 -0.71 30.48
N LEU A 7 10.78 -1.46 29.50
CA LEU A 7 11.42 -2.74 29.77
C LEU A 7 12.73 -2.52 30.52
N ALA A 8 12.98 -3.34 31.55
CA ALA A 8 14.23 -3.30 32.29
C ALA A 8 15.40 -3.65 31.35
N ARG A 9 16.46 -2.85 31.39
CA ARG A 9 17.66 -3.06 30.58
C ARG A 9 18.26 -4.47 30.79
N GLU A 10 18.26 -4.95 32.02
CA GLU A 10 18.71 -6.30 32.38
C GLU A 10 17.94 -7.40 31.64
N THR A 11 16.64 -7.20 31.37
CA THR A 11 15.83 -8.16 30.59
C THR A 11 16.35 -8.28 29.16
N ILE A 12 16.66 -7.15 28.52
CA ILE A 12 17.20 -7.13 27.14
C ILE A 12 18.61 -7.70 27.12
N GLU A 13 19.47 -7.33 28.07
CA GLU A 13 20.85 -7.83 28.16
C GLU A 13 20.90 -9.34 28.41
N THR A 14 20.03 -9.85 29.30
CA THR A 14 19.91 -11.29 29.57
C THR A 14 19.43 -12.04 28.34
N HIS A 15 18.47 -11.49 27.61
CA HIS A 15 17.98 -12.06 26.36
C HIS A 15 19.09 -12.10 25.29
N ASN A 16 19.79 -10.98 25.07
CA ASN A 16 20.88 -10.85 24.11
C ASN A 16 22.05 -11.80 24.42
N GLY A 17 22.43 -11.93 25.70
CA GLY A 17 23.55 -12.78 26.11
C GLY A 17 23.38 -14.27 25.78
N ARG A 18 22.15 -14.73 25.48
CA ARG A 18 21.90 -16.13 25.06
C ARG A 18 22.18 -16.38 23.58
N LEU A 19 22.23 -15.32 22.77
CA LEU A 19 22.29 -15.39 21.30
C LEU A 19 23.48 -14.63 20.71
N LEU A 20 24.21 -13.84 21.53
CA LEU A 20 25.29 -12.97 21.08
C LEU A 20 26.36 -13.72 20.29
N ASP A 21 26.91 -14.80 20.86
CA ASP A 21 27.96 -15.59 20.22
C ASP A 21 27.53 -16.10 18.83
N THR A 22 26.28 -16.58 18.70
CA THR A 22 25.74 -17.04 17.42
C THR A 22 25.61 -15.91 16.40
N VAL A 23 25.14 -14.74 16.84
CA VAL A 23 25.00 -13.57 15.96
C VAL A 23 26.35 -13.04 15.51
N GLU A 24 27.37 -13.04 16.37
CA GLU A 24 28.73 -12.65 16.01
C GLU A 24 29.33 -13.61 14.97
N GLU A 25 29.18 -14.92 15.17
CA GLU A 25 29.61 -15.94 14.19
C GLU A 25 28.92 -15.77 12.82
N ASP A 26 27.59 -15.56 12.82
CA ASP A 26 26.82 -15.35 11.59
C ASP A 26 27.22 -14.04 10.88
N TYR A 27 27.49 -12.97 11.66
CA TYR A 27 27.95 -11.69 11.12
C TYR A 27 29.33 -11.80 10.47
N GLU A 28 30.29 -12.47 11.12
CA GLU A 28 31.61 -12.72 10.54
C GLU A 28 31.52 -13.56 9.26
N ALA A 29 30.69 -14.60 9.25
CA ALA A 29 30.48 -15.45 8.07
C ALA A 29 29.87 -14.66 6.90
N LEU A 30 28.89 -13.80 7.17
CA LEU A 30 28.30 -12.90 6.19
C LEU A 30 29.33 -11.86 5.71
N GLY A 31 30.10 -11.28 6.62
CA GLY A 31 31.15 -10.30 6.31
C GLY A 31 32.20 -10.85 5.35
N ASN A 32 32.65 -12.09 5.58
CA ASN A 32 33.53 -12.80 4.67
C ASN A 32 32.90 -13.00 3.27
N THR A 33 31.58 -13.23 3.21
CA THR A 33 30.84 -13.40 1.95
C THR A 33 30.68 -12.09 1.17
N LEU A 34 30.39 -10.99 1.86
CA LEU A 34 30.28 -9.65 1.28
C LEU A 34 31.65 -9.10 0.86
N SER A 35 32.70 -9.35 1.65
CA SER A 35 34.08 -8.95 1.31
C SER A 35 34.58 -9.57 0.01
N ARG A 36 34.22 -10.84 -0.28
CA ARG A 36 34.50 -11.47 -1.59
C ARG A 36 33.83 -10.79 -2.78
N ARG A 37 32.82 -9.94 -2.53
CA ARG A 37 32.11 -9.11 -3.50
C ARG A 37 32.53 -7.63 -3.43
N GLY A 38 33.54 -7.29 -2.63
CA GLY A 38 34.00 -5.90 -2.46
C GLY A 38 33.07 -5.03 -1.62
N ILE A 39 32.22 -5.63 -0.78
CA ILE A 39 31.28 -4.91 0.09
C ILE A 39 31.76 -5.00 1.53
N ASP A 40 31.90 -3.84 2.18
CA ASP A 40 32.27 -3.72 3.59
C ASP A 40 31.02 -3.83 4.49
N ILE A 41 30.94 -4.91 5.27
CA ILE A 41 29.79 -5.19 6.14
C ILE A 41 29.64 -4.17 7.28
N ASP A 42 30.74 -3.61 7.78
CA ASP A 42 30.69 -2.62 8.86
C ASP A 42 30.12 -1.29 8.36
N ALA A 43 30.45 -0.90 7.12
CA ALA A 43 29.83 0.25 6.46
C ALA A 43 28.31 0.07 6.29
N ILE A 44 27.85 -1.12 5.92
CA ILE A 44 26.41 -1.41 5.81
C ILE A 44 25.73 -1.38 7.18
N LYS A 45 26.35 -1.96 8.21
CA LYS A 45 25.84 -1.93 9.59
C LYS A 45 25.71 -0.49 10.10
N ALA A 46 26.68 0.38 9.81
CA ALA A 46 26.62 1.79 10.16
C ALA A 46 25.43 2.49 9.50
N ARG A 47 25.21 2.27 8.18
CA ARG A 47 24.04 2.79 7.47
C ARG A 47 22.72 2.27 8.07
N VAL A 48 22.67 0.99 8.42
CA VAL A 48 21.50 0.36 9.06
C VAL A 48 21.21 0.99 10.42
N LYS A 49 22.24 1.33 11.20
CA LYS A 49 22.11 1.98 12.50
C LYS A 49 21.57 3.41 12.41
N ASP A 50 21.90 4.12 11.33
CA ASP A 50 21.46 5.50 11.09
C ASP A 50 20.06 5.58 10.43
N PHE A 51 19.59 4.49 9.82
CA PHE A 51 18.26 4.42 9.21
C PHE A 51 17.16 4.39 10.28
N SER A 52 16.05 5.10 10.01
CA SER A 52 14.88 5.05 10.88
C SER A 52 13.56 5.18 10.12
N VAL A 53 12.49 4.65 10.72
CA VAL A 53 11.12 4.71 10.22
C VAL A 53 10.17 5.10 11.36
N ALA A 54 9.24 6.02 11.11
CA ALA A 54 8.27 6.42 12.12
C ALA A 54 7.17 5.35 12.30
N VAL A 55 6.71 5.14 13.53
CA VAL A 55 5.56 4.27 13.83
C VAL A 55 4.28 5.09 13.93
N PRO A 56 3.13 4.57 13.45
CA PRO A 56 1.87 5.28 13.52
C PRO A 56 1.26 5.19 14.91
N SER A 57 0.80 6.31 15.46
CA SER A 57 0.07 6.29 16.74
C SER A 57 -1.20 5.43 16.67
N TRP A 58 -1.87 5.40 15.51
CA TRP A 58 -3.07 4.61 15.27
C TRP A 58 -2.78 3.11 15.18
N GLY A 59 -1.57 2.72 14.76
CA GLY A 59 -1.13 1.33 14.74
C GLY A 59 -0.74 0.78 16.11
N ALA A 60 -0.64 1.58 17.16
CA ALA A 60 -0.36 1.09 18.52
C ALA A 60 -1.54 0.32 19.16
N GLY A 61 -2.76 0.56 18.69
CA GLY A 61 -3.96 -0.17 19.11
C GLY A 61 -4.38 -1.24 18.09
N ILE A 62 -5.26 -2.16 18.50
CA ILE A 62 -5.87 -3.09 17.55
C ILE A 62 -6.70 -2.31 16.53
N GLY A 63 -6.47 -2.63 15.27
CA GLY A 63 -7.21 -2.10 14.14
C GLY A 63 -8.62 -2.67 14.02
N GLY A 64 -9.25 -2.44 12.88
CA GLY A 64 -10.55 -3.04 12.60
C GLY A 64 -10.93 -2.91 11.15
N THR A 65 -12.03 -3.58 10.79
CA THR A 65 -12.66 -3.40 9.49
C THR A 65 -14.03 -2.77 9.68
N ARG A 66 -14.68 -2.40 8.58
CA ARG A 66 -16.10 -2.01 8.60
C ARG A 66 -17.06 -3.06 9.20
N PHE A 67 -16.63 -4.33 9.32
CA PHE A 67 -17.47 -5.41 9.84
C PHE A 67 -17.33 -5.60 11.34
N ALA A 68 -16.11 -5.53 11.86
CA ALA A 68 -15.82 -5.79 13.27
C ALA A 68 -14.44 -5.28 13.66
N ARG A 69 -14.30 -5.08 14.97
CA ARG A 69 -13.06 -4.84 15.69
C ARG A 69 -13.01 -5.81 16.87
N PHE A 70 -11.88 -6.50 17.05
CA PHE A 70 -11.72 -7.54 18.07
C PHE A 70 -10.68 -7.10 19.11
N PRO A 71 -11.08 -6.31 20.12
CA PRO A 71 -10.10 -5.77 21.05
C PRO A 71 -9.40 -6.86 21.87
N MET A 72 -8.16 -6.59 22.25
CA MET A 72 -7.35 -7.36 23.19
C MET A 72 -7.20 -6.64 24.55
N PRO A 73 -6.97 -7.37 25.65
CA PRO A 73 -6.63 -6.76 26.94
C PRO A 73 -5.34 -5.93 26.86
N GLY A 74 -5.32 -4.78 27.54
CA GLY A 74 -4.14 -3.93 27.65
C GLY A 74 -3.87 -3.02 26.45
N GLU A 75 -4.84 -2.88 25.54
CA GLU A 75 -4.78 -1.88 24.47
C GLU A 75 -4.64 -0.45 25.00
N PRO A 76 -3.87 0.40 24.29
CA PRO A 76 -3.82 1.83 24.60
C PRO A 76 -5.15 2.52 24.21
N THR A 77 -5.61 3.42 25.06
CA THR A 77 -6.90 4.13 24.93
C THR A 77 -6.74 5.63 24.70
N ASN A 78 -5.52 6.14 24.82
CA ASN A 78 -5.16 7.54 24.66
C ASN A 78 -3.71 7.65 24.15
N ILE A 79 -3.30 8.84 23.72
CA ILE A 79 -1.97 9.05 23.12
C ILE A 79 -0.81 8.75 24.08
N HIS A 80 -0.94 9.02 25.38
CA HIS A 80 0.12 8.72 26.36
C HIS A 80 0.39 7.21 26.43
N GLU A 81 -0.66 6.39 26.51
CA GLU A 81 -0.55 4.92 26.47
C GLU A 81 -0.02 4.41 25.12
N LYS A 82 -0.39 5.07 24.01
CA LYS A 82 0.16 4.75 22.68
C LYS A 82 1.67 5.04 22.62
N LEU A 83 2.12 6.17 23.17
CA LEU A 83 3.54 6.53 23.24
C LEU A 83 4.34 5.54 24.08
N GLU A 84 3.80 5.04 25.20
CA GLU A 84 4.44 3.97 25.96
C GLU A 84 4.67 2.72 25.10
N ASP A 85 3.66 2.30 24.33
CA ASP A 85 3.75 1.12 23.47
C ASP A 85 4.72 1.34 22.29
N CYS A 86 4.70 2.52 21.67
CA CYS A 86 5.68 2.92 20.65
C CYS A 86 7.12 2.98 21.22
N ALA A 87 7.28 3.42 22.46
CA ALA A 87 8.58 3.47 23.12
C ALA A 87 9.15 2.06 23.34
N VAL A 88 8.29 1.07 23.65
CA VAL A 88 8.71 -0.33 23.72
C VAL A 88 9.16 -0.85 22.35
N VAL A 89 8.45 -0.52 21.27
CA VAL A 89 8.89 -0.87 19.90
C VAL A 89 10.28 -0.30 19.65
N ASN A 90 10.48 1.01 19.88
CA ASN A 90 11.78 1.66 19.67
C ASN A 90 12.88 1.12 20.59
N GLN A 91 12.58 0.84 21.87
CA GLN A 91 13.54 0.32 22.82
C GLN A 91 14.12 -1.03 22.36
N LEU A 92 13.28 -1.88 21.76
CA LEU A 92 13.66 -3.21 21.30
C LEU A 92 14.28 -3.20 19.91
N CYS A 93 13.73 -2.45 18.95
CA CYS A 93 14.20 -2.45 17.55
C CYS A 93 15.24 -1.37 17.25
N ARG A 94 15.28 -0.27 18.00
CA ARG A 94 16.17 0.90 17.83
C ARG A 94 16.09 1.62 16.48
N MET A 95 15.01 1.37 15.73
CA MET A 95 14.82 1.88 14.36
C MET A 95 13.60 2.79 14.24
N THR A 96 12.83 2.97 15.32
CA THR A 96 11.57 3.72 15.32
C THR A 96 11.53 4.86 16.34
N PRO A 97 12.48 5.81 16.27
CA PRO A 97 12.60 6.89 17.26
C PRO A 97 11.53 7.97 17.10
N ARG A 98 10.61 7.85 16.14
CA ARG A 98 9.60 8.85 15.83
C ARG A 98 8.21 8.22 15.77
N VAL A 99 7.20 8.99 16.16
CA VAL A 99 5.79 8.62 16.06
C VAL A 99 5.07 9.57 15.10
N SER A 100 4.26 9.04 14.20
CA SER A 100 3.35 9.84 13.35
C SER A 100 2.02 10.03 14.08
N PRO A 101 1.66 11.26 14.52
CA PRO A 101 0.40 11.51 15.20
C PRO A 101 -0.73 11.84 14.22
N HIS A 102 -1.97 11.62 14.64
CA HIS A 102 -3.16 11.85 13.83
C HIS A 102 -4.21 12.68 14.58
N PHE A 103 -4.64 13.79 13.98
CA PHE A 103 -5.54 14.74 14.64
C PHE A 103 -6.96 14.75 14.03
N PRO A 104 -8.01 14.66 14.86
CA PRO A 104 -7.99 14.86 16.32
C PRO A 104 -7.95 13.57 17.18
N TRP A 105 -7.60 12.41 16.62
CA TRP A 105 -7.54 11.16 17.41
C TRP A 105 -6.56 11.23 18.59
N ASP A 106 -5.46 11.95 18.41
CA ASP A 106 -4.43 12.14 19.43
C ASP A 106 -4.51 13.53 20.10
N PHE A 107 -5.71 14.11 20.16
CA PHE A 107 -5.92 15.40 20.82
C PHE A 107 -5.50 15.37 22.30
N VAL A 108 -4.77 16.40 22.72
CA VAL A 108 -4.46 16.70 24.12
C VAL A 108 -4.57 18.21 24.37
N ALA A 109 -4.76 18.58 25.63
CA ALA A 109 -4.83 20.00 26.01
C ALA A 109 -3.45 20.69 25.98
N ASP A 110 -2.37 19.93 26.16
CA ASP A 110 -1.00 20.43 26.25
C ASP A 110 -0.06 19.61 25.34
N TYR A 111 0.26 20.16 24.18
CA TYR A 111 1.15 19.53 23.20
C TYR A 111 2.63 19.73 23.51
N ASP A 112 3.00 20.79 24.24
CA ASP A 112 4.38 20.97 24.68
C ASP A 112 4.71 19.91 25.74
N GLY A 113 3.81 19.68 26.70
CA GLY A 113 3.93 18.58 27.66
C GLY A 113 3.96 17.20 27.01
N LEU A 114 3.19 16.98 25.93
CA LEU A 114 3.23 15.72 25.17
C LEU A 114 4.58 15.51 24.46
N ARG A 115 5.18 16.59 23.93
CA ARG A 115 6.53 16.54 23.35
C ARG A 115 7.56 16.15 24.40
N ASP A 116 7.55 16.83 25.54
CA ASP A 116 8.49 16.57 26.62
C ASP A 116 8.35 15.11 27.16
N GLU A 117 7.11 14.60 27.25
CA GLU A 117 6.85 13.21 27.60
C GLU A 117 7.41 12.20 26.57
N ALA A 118 7.22 12.47 25.27
CA ALA A 118 7.77 11.63 24.22
C ALA A 118 9.32 11.63 24.27
N GLU A 119 9.94 12.79 24.47
CA GLU A 119 11.39 12.94 24.58
C GLU A 119 11.96 12.15 25.76
N ASP A 120 11.29 12.18 26.92
CA ASP A 120 11.69 11.38 28.09
C ASP A 120 11.60 9.87 27.84
N MET A 121 10.74 9.42 26.92
CA MET A 121 10.66 8.04 26.45
C MET A 121 11.65 7.71 25.31
N GLY A 122 12.43 8.69 24.84
CA GLY A 122 13.34 8.53 23.71
C GLY A 122 12.63 8.52 22.35
N LEU A 123 11.51 9.23 22.24
CA LEU A 123 10.74 9.40 21.01
C LEU A 123 10.67 10.87 20.59
N GLY A 124 10.53 11.11 19.29
CA GLY A 124 10.09 12.38 18.72
C GLY A 124 8.83 12.19 17.86
N PHE A 125 8.43 13.23 17.14
CA PHE A 125 7.28 13.19 16.23
C PHE A 125 7.71 13.37 14.77
N ASP A 126 7.12 12.57 13.88
CA ASP A 126 7.26 12.73 12.43
C ASP A 126 6.15 13.64 11.88
N ALA A 127 5.77 13.50 10.61
CA ALA A 127 4.70 14.27 9.97
C ALA A 127 3.37 14.13 10.74
N VAL A 128 2.67 15.25 10.93
CA VAL A 128 1.32 15.25 11.50
C VAL A 128 0.29 14.88 10.43
N ASN A 129 -0.75 14.14 10.82
CA ASN A 129 -1.80 13.66 9.90
C ASN A 129 -3.14 14.34 10.21
N SER A 130 -3.75 14.97 9.19
CA SER A 130 -5.05 15.64 9.34
C SER A 130 -6.21 14.68 9.08
N ASN A 131 -7.23 14.66 9.95
CA ASN A 131 -8.48 13.93 9.71
C ASN A 131 -9.60 14.85 9.20
N THR A 132 -9.88 14.80 7.89
CA THR A 132 -11.10 15.38 7.32
C THR A 132 -11.93 14.35 6.54
N PHE A 133 -11.74 13.06 6.83
CA PHE A 133 -12.52 11.95 6.27
C PHE A 133 -13.59 11.43 7.25
N GLN A 134 -13.61 11.95 8.48
CA GLN A 134 -14.55 11.61 9.53
C GLN A 134 -15.11 12.87 10.21
N ASP A 135 -16.42 12.90 10.49
CA ASP A 135 -17.06 13.95 11.29
C ASP A 135 -16.69 13.82 12.76
N GLN A 136 -16.34 14.94 13.39
CA GLN A 136 -15.98 14.99 14.81
C GLN A 136 -17.19 15.32 15.71
N PRO A 137 -17.20 14.87 16.99
CA PRO A 137 -18.25 15.24 17.93
C PRO A 137 -18.44 16.76 18.02
N GLY A 138 -19.68 17.23 17.80
CA GLY A 138 -20.03 18.65 17.83
C GLY A 138 -19.71 19.43 16.55
N GLN A 139 -19.12 18.81 15.53
CA GLN A 139 -18.89 19.41 14.23
C GLN A 139 -20.23 19.75 13.54
N LYS A 140 -20.38 21.00 13.08
CA LYS A 140 -21.65 21.50 12.51
C LYS A 140 -21.82 21.16 11.02
N LEU A 141 -20.72 21.11 10.28
CA LEU A 141 -20.69 20.86 8.84
C LEU A 141 -20.09 19.49 8.59
N SER A 142 -20.75 18.63 7.82
CA SER A 142 -20.30 17.25 7.61
C SER A 142 -19.34 17.13 6.42
N TYR A 143 -18.37 16.23 6.52
CA TYR A 143 -17.47 15.81 5.44
C TYR A 143 -18.02 14.68 4.57
N ARG A 144 -19.28 14.25 4.80
CA ARG A 144 -19.93 13.14 4.09
C ARG A 144 -19.85 13.21 2.55
N TYR A 145 -19.81 14.41 1.97
CA TYR A 145 -19.76 14.63 0.51
C TYR A 145 -18.45 15.28 0.05
N GLY A 146 -17.40 15.13 0.85
CA GLY A 146 -16.09 15.74 0.65
C GLY A 146 -15.76 16.77 1.74
N SER A 147 -14.48 17.07 1.85
CA SER A 147 -13.86 18.01 2.77
C SER A 147 -13.22 19.16 1.99
N LEU A 148 -11.93 19.06 1.65
CA LEU A 148 -11.18 20.04 0.86
C LEU A 148 -11.72 20.22 -0.56
N THR A 149 -12.53 19.27 -1.05
CA THR A 149 -13.15 19.32 -2.39
C THR A 149 -14.66 19.51 -2.34
N ALA A 150 -15.25 19.70 -1.16
CA ALA A 150 -16.68 19.88 -0.99
C ALA A 150 -17.21 21.01 -1.88
N THR A 151 -18.43 20.89 -2.40
CA THR A 151 -19.05 21.94 -3.21
C THR A 151 -19.39 23.17 -2.36
N ASP A 152 -19.82 22.96 -1.12
CA ASP A 152 -20.03 24.01 -0.13
C ASP A 152 -18.69 24.61 0.32
N LYS A 153 -18.55 25.93 0.16
CA LYS A 153 -17.34 26.65 0.58
C LYS A 153 -17.14 26.61 2.09
N ALA A 154 -18.19 26.63 2.89
CA ALA A 154 -18.06 26.61 4.34
C ALA A 154 -17.47 25.28 4.84
N VAL A 155 -17.79 24.16 4.17
CA VAL A 155 -17.18 22.85 4.47
C VAL A 155 -15.69 22.85 4.11
N ARG A 156 -15.31 23.44 2.96
CA ARG A 156 -13.90 23.59 2.58
C ARG A 156 -13.13 24.47 3.56
N ASP A 157 -13.71 25.61 3.94
CA ASP A 157 -13.09 26.55 4.88
C ASP A 157 -12.87 25.88 6.26
N LEU A 158 -13.79 25.02 6.70
CA LEU A 158 -13.63 24.20 7.91
C LEU A 158 -12.47 23.19 7.78
N ALA A 159 -12.40 22.46 6.67
CA ALA A 159 -11.33 21.49 6.42
C ALA A 159 -9.93 22.15 6.30
N VAL A 160 -9.86 23.32 5.66
CA VAL A 160 -8.65 24.15 5.58
C VAL A 160 -8.22 24.62 6.99
N ALA A 161 -9.16 25.13 7.79
CA ALA A 161 -8.87 25.56 9.15
C ALA A 161 -8.34 24.42 10.03
N HIS A 162 -8.90 23.21 9.89
CA HIS A 162 -8.41 22.00 10.59
C HIS A 162 -6.97 21.65 10.21
N ASN A 163 -6.63 21.69 8.92
CA ASN A 163 -5.26 21.44 8.47
C ASN A 163 -4.27 22.48 9.00
N ILE A 164 -4.65 23.76 9.03
CA ILE A 164 -3.83 24.83 9.63
C ILE A 164 -3.67 24.62 11.14
N GLU A 165 -4.70 24.13 11.83
CA GLU A 165 -4.59 23.73 13.23
C GLU A 165 -3.60 22.56 13.41
N CYS A 166 -3.64 21.54 12.55
CA CYS A 166 -2.66 20.45 12.58
C CYS A 166 -1.22 20.96 12.41
N ILE A 167 -0.98 21.93 11.51
CA ILE A 167 0.34 22.57 11.36
C ILE A 167 0.80 23.19 12.68
N LYS A 168 -0.07 24.00 13.32
CA LYS A 168 0.24 24.65 14.60
C LYS A 168 0.48 23.66 15.74
N ILE A 169 -0.23 22.53 15.74
CA ILE A 169 0.00 21.43 16.67
C ILE A 169 1.37 20.81 16.40
N GLY A 170 1.69 20.51 15.14
CA GLY A 170 2.97 19.94 14.76
C GLY A 170 4.16 20.84 15.09
N GLU A 171 4.02 22.18 14.98
CA GLU A 171 5.06 23.11 15.42
C GLU A 171 5.38 22.94 16.92
N LYS A 172 4.37 22.73 17.77
CA LYS A 172 4.57 22.46 19.20
C LYS A 172 5.23 21.09 19.45
N LEU A 173 4.87 20.09 18.65
CA LEU A 173 5.43 18.74 18.73
C LEU A 173 6.84 18.61 18.12
N GLY A 174 7.36 19.66 17.46
CA GLY A 174 8.64 19.62 16.76
C GLY A 174 8.60 18.93 15.40
N SER A 175 7.39 18.67 14.86
CA SER A 175 7.21 18.15 13.50
C SER A 175 7.63 19.19 12.45
N ARG A 176 7.94 18.70 11.25
CA ARG A 176 8.32 19.51 10.09
C ARG A 176 7.57 19.14 8.82
N ALA A 177 6.46 18.40 8.95
CA ALA A 177 5.65 18.04 7.81
C ALA A 177 4.19 17.83 8.21
N ILE A 178 3.29 18.06 7.25
CA ILE A 178 1.90 17.64 7.31
C ILE A 178 1.60 16.68 6.17
N THR A 179 1.02 15.53 6.51
CA THR A 179 0.44 14.59 5.55
C THR A 179 -1.05 14.87 5.41
N VAL A 180 -1.49 15.00 4.16
CA VAL A 180 -2.89 15.27 3.81
C VAL A 180 -3.42 14.14 2.94
N TRP A 181 -4.06 13.17 3.60
CA TRP A 181 -4.96 12.21 2.97
C TRP A 181 -6.41 12.61 3.21
N ILE A 182 -7.24 12.49 2.17
CA ILE A 182 -8.68 12.74 2.25
C ILE A 182 -9.46 11.65 1.53
N GLY A 183 -10.64 11.33 2.06
CA GLY A 183 -11.56 10.39 1.42
C GLY A 183 -12.45 11.00 0.32
N ASP A 184 -12.08 12.19 -0.17
CA ASP A 184 -12.89 12.99 -1.08
C ASP A 184 -13.03 12.34 -2.44
N GLY A 185 -14.28 12.15 -2.86
CA GLY A 185 -14.60 11.55 -4.14
C GLY A 185 -16.09 11.34 -4.33
N THR A 186 -16.43 10.41 -5.21
CA THR A 186 -17.80 10.08 -5.59
C THR A 186 -18.03 8.57 -5.56
N ASN A 187 -19.26 8.16 -5.28
CA ASN A 187 -19.71 6.78 -5.37
C ASN A 187 -20.57 6.51 -6.62
N PHE A 188 -20.96 7.55 -7.37
CA PHE A 188 -21.78 7.42 -8.57
C PHE A 188 -21.33 8.34 -9.72
N PRO A 189 -21.44 7.89 -10.99
CA PRO A 189 -21.28 8.76 -12.14
C PRO A 189 -22.18 9.99 -12.10
N GLY A 190 -21.61 11.16 -12.38
CA GLY A 190 -22.34 12.43 -12.40
C GLY A 190 -22.59 13.08 -11.03
N GLN A 191 -22.20 12.43 -9.92
CA GLN A 191 -22.38 12.99 -8.56
C GLN A 191 -21.66 14.33 -8.38
N GLN A 192 -20.46 14.47 -8.94
CA GLN A 192 -19.69 15.71 -8.99
C GLN A 192 -19.00 15.84 -10.34
N SER A 193 -18.67 17.09 -10.74
CA SER A 193 -17.75 17.31 -11.84
C SER A 193 -16.32 16.98 -11.40
N LEU A 194 -15.71 15.96 -12.01
CA LEU A 194 -14.36 15.50 -11.71
C LEU A 194 -13.30 16.61 -11.87
N ARG A 195 -13.48 17.47 -12.87
CA ARG A 195 -12.61 18.62 -13.09
C ARG A 195 -12.74 19.65 -11.98
N LEU A 196 -13.98 20.05 -11.67
CA LEU A 196 -14.21 21.10 -10.66
C LEU A 196 -13.89 20.63 -9.24
N SER A 197 -13.94 19.32 -8.94
CA SER A 197 -13.48 18.81 -7.64
C SER A 197 -11.98 18.98 -7.46
N LEU A 198 -11.19 18.75 -8.52
CA LEU A 198 -9.75 19.02 -8.48
C LEU A 198 -9.45 20.53 -8.38
N ASP A 199 -10.19 21.39 -9.09
CA ASP A 199 -10.04 22.85 -8.95
C ASP A 199 -10.24 23.28 -7.48
N ARG A 200 -11.30 22.79 -6.84
CA ARG A 200 -11.59 23.07 -5.41
C ARG A 200 -10.53 22.49 -4.47
N TYR A 201 -10.01 21.30 -4.76
CA TYR A 201 -8.90 20.72 -4.02
C TYR A 201 -7.68 21.64 -4.04
N LEU A 202 -7.27 22.09 -5.23
CA LEU A 202 -6.11 22.96 -5.40
C LEU A 202 -6.32 24.32 -4.72
N ASP A 203 -7.53 24.89 -4.76
CA ASP A 203 -7.85 26.12 -4.04
C ASP A 203 -7.70 25.96 -2.53
N SER A 204 -8.25 24.87 -1.95
CA SER A 204 -8.14 24.58 -0.53
C SER A 204 -6.70 24.28 -0.12
N MET A 205 -5.97 23.47 -0.89
CA MET A 205 -4.58 23.14 -0.62
C MET A 205 -3.64 24.34 -0.74
N ARG A 206 -3.91 25.29 -1.65
CA ARG A 206 -3.16 26.56 -1.72
C ARG A 206 -3.32 27.38 -0.44
N ALA A 207 -4.52 27.38 0.15
CA ALA A 207 -4.76 28.07 1.42
C ALA A 207 -3.97 27.43 2.57
N ILE A 208 -3.90 26.09 2.63
CA ILE A 208 -3.09 25.38 3.63
C ILE A 208 -1.59 25.61 3.37
N TYR A 209 -1.16 25.51 2.11
CA TYR A 209 0.24 25.68 1.71
C TYR A 209 0.80 27.05 2.09
N ALA A 210 -0.02 28.11 2.00
CA ALA A 210 0.35 29.47 2.38
C ALA A 210 0.71 29.61 3.87
N GLU A 211 0.18 28.73 4.73
CA GLU A 211 0.40 28.73 6.18
C GLU A 211 1.54 27.80 6.60
N LEU A 212 2.13 27.03 5.68
CA LEU A 212 3.28 26.18 6.00
C LEU A 212 4.49 27.03 6.41
N PRO A 213 5.17 26.71 7.51
CA PRO A 213 6.49 27.26 7.80
C PRO A 213 7.50 27.05 6.66
N ALA A 214 8.61 27.77 6.70
CA ALA A 214 9.60 27.77 5.62
C ALA A 214 10.34 26.42 5.49
N ASP A 215 10.62 25.78 6.63
CA ASP A 215 11.30 24.50 6.76
C ASP A 215 10.34 23.29 6.79
N TRP A 216 9.07 23.51 6.49
CA TRP A 216 8.05 22.47 6.46
C TRP A 216 7.79 21.88 5.08
N ARG A 217 7.32 20.64 5.08
CA ARG A 217 6.84 19.95 3.88
C ARG A 217 5.36 19.62 3.98
N MET A 218 4.70 19.55 2.83
CA MET A 218 3.33 19.06 2.68
C MET A 218 3.37 17.80 1.83
N LEU A 219 2.89 16.71 2.40
CA LEU A 219 2.92 15.37 1.83
C LEU A 219 1.51 15.02 1.34
N ILE A 220 1.35 14.93 0.01
CA ILE A 220 0.07 14.64 -0.64
C ILE A 220 -0.01 13.15 -0.91
N GLU A 221 -0.90 12.49 -0.19
CA GLU A 221 -1.11 11.07 -0.29
C GLU A 221 -2.22 10.75 -1.28
N HIS A 222 -1.91 9.98 -2.34
CA HIS A 222 -2.90 9.49 -3.28
C HIS A 222 -3.48 8.16 -2.85
N LYS A 223 -4.74 7.92 -3.22
CA LYS A 223 -5.40 6.63 -3.01
C LYS A 223 -6.42 6.32 -4.09
N LEU A 224 -6.32 5.14 -4.70
CA LEU A 224 -7.18 4.75 -5.82
C LEU A 224 -8.67 4.82 -5.49
N TYR A 225 -9.08 4.23 -4.37
CA TYR A 225 -10.46 4.15 -3.91
C TYR A 225 -10.49 3.96 -2.39
N GLU A 226 -11.70 3.97 -1.82
CA GLU A 226 -11.99 3.86 -0.38
C GLU A 226 -11.60 5.11 0.40
N PRO A 227 -12.59 5.84 0.96
CA PRO A 227 -14.02 5.53 1.05
C PRO A 227 -14.85 5.83 -0.21
N ALA A 228 -14.26 6.45 -1.25
CA ALA A 228 -14.95 6.71 -2.51
C ALA A 228 -14.82 5.51 -3.46
N PHE A 229 -15.92 5.06 -4.07
CA PHE A 229 -15.98 3.79 -4.82
C PHE A 229 -16.25 3.95 -6.33
N TYR A 230 -16.33 5.18 -6.84
CA TYR A 230 -16.41 5.45 -8.28
C TYR A 230 -15.28 6.35 -8.78
N SER A 231 -14.98 7.45 -8.08
CA SER A 231 -13.81 8.29 -8.34
C SER A 231 -13.29 8.90 -7.05
N THR A 232 -11.98 9.09 -6.94
CA THR A 232 -11.29 9.79 -5.84
C THR A 232 -10.57 10.99 -6.44
N VAL A 233 -10.51 12.13 -5.73
CA VAL A 233 -9.95 13.36 -6.32
C VAL A 233 -8.44 13.25 -6.55
N ILE A 234 -7.69 12.74 -5.57
CA ILE A 234 -6.27 12.39 -5.70
C ILE A 234 -6.17 10.87 -5.79
N SER A 235 -6.56 10.32 -6.94
CA SER A 235 -6.69 8.86 -7.14
C SER A 235 -5.37 8.14 -7.37
N ASP A 236 -4.35 8.83 -7.87
CA ASP A 236 -3.06 8.22 -8.23
C ASP A 236 -1.90 9.22 -8.13
N TRP A 237 -0.69 8.68 -8.30
CA TRP A 237 0.55 9.44 -8.31
C TRP A 237 0.58 10.54 -9.38
N GLY A 238 -0.15 10.38 -10.49
CA GLY A 238 -0.27 11.38 -11.55
C GLY A 238 -1.04 12.61 -11.09
N SER A 239 -2.15 12.40 -10.39
CA SER A 239 -2.93 13.47 -9.77
C SER A 239 -2.16 14.13 -8.61
N SER A 240 -1.47 13.33 -7.79
CA SER A 240 -0.64 13.81 -6.69
C SER A 240 0.53 14.68 -7.17
N ILE A 241 1.30 14.23 -8.17
CA ILE A 241 2.44 15.01 -8.67
C ILE A 241 2.00 16.30 -9.35
N LEU A 242 0.88 16.29 -10.10
CA LEU A 242 0.33 17.50 -10.70
C LEU A 242 -0.10 18.50 -9.62
N ALA A 243 -0.74 18.03 -8.55
CA ALA A 243 -1.09 18.90 -7.43
C ALA A 243 0.15 19.47 -6.72
N ALA A 244 1.14 18.62 -6.41
CA ALA A 244 2.39 19.04 -5.80
C ALA A 244 3.15 20.08 -6.65
N GLN A 245 3.19 19.91 -7.98
CA GLN A 245 3.78 20.87 -8.91
C GLN A 245 3.03 22.20 -8.96
N GLN A 246 1.69 22.18 -8.87
CA GLN A 246 0.87 23.40 -8.86
C GLN A 246 0.93 24.18 -7.54
N LEU A 247 1.24 23.52 -6.42
CA LEU A 247 1.31 24.15 -5.10
C LEU A 247 2.66 24.82 -4.84
N GLY A 248 3.77 24.14 -5.13
CA GLY A 248 5.11 24.70 -4.99
C GLY A 248 6.15 23.70 -4.50
N GLU A 249 7.33 24.19 -4.12
CA GLU A 249 8.49 23.34 -3.78
C GLU A 249 8.25 22.49 -2.53
N LYS A 250 7.70 23.10 -1.46
CA LYS A 250 7.35 22.41 -0.20
C LYS A 250 6.30 21.30 -0.33
N ALA A 251 5.58 21.21 -1.45
CA ALA A 251 4.58 20.18 -1.68
C ALA A 251 5.20 19.01 -2.46
N GLN A 252 5.09 17.82 -1.89
CA GLN A 252 5.61 16.58 -2.43
C GLN A 252 4.56 15.46 -2.31
N CYS A 253 4.81 14.33 -2.95
CA CYS A 253 3.93 13.18 -2.96
C CYS A 253 4.33 12.19 -1.86
N LEU A 254 3.34 11.65 -1.16
CA LEU A 254 3.51 10.52 -0.25
C LEU A 254 3.02 9.25 -0.96
N VAL A 255 3.83 8.20 -0.92
CA VAL A 255 3.53 6.91 -1.55
C VAL A 255 3.16 5.91 -0.46
N ASP A 256 1.88 5.57 -0.35
CA ASP A 256 1.43 4.41 0.40
C ASP A 256 1.43 3.17 -0.51
N LEU A 257 1.99 2.05 -0.03
CA LEU A 257 2.14 0.85 -0.85
C LEU A 257 0.79 0.19 -1.23
N GLY A 258 -0.22 0.23 -0.35
CA GLY A 258 -1.55 -0.36 -0.54
C GLY A 258 -2.47 0.46 -1.46
N HIS A 259 -2.11 1.70 -1.78
CA HIS A 259 -2.99 2.68 -2.42
C HIS A 259 -3.06 2.63 -3.97
N HIS A 260 -2.54 1.56 -4.58
CA HIS A 260 -2.38 1.46 -6.03
C HIS A 260 -3.36 0.50 -6.69
N ALA A 261 -3.57 0.65 -8.00
CA ALA A 261 -4.34 -0.31 -8.77
C ALA A 261 -3.64 -1.69 -8.83
N PRO A 262 -4.39 -2.78 -9.02
CA PRO A 262 -3.81 -4.11 -9.12
C PRO A 262 -2.70 -4.20 -10.17
N ASN A 263 -1.56 -4.78 -9.79
CA ASN A 263 -0.38 -5.01 -10.63
C ASN A 263 0.39 -3.74 -11.06
N VAL A 264 0.14 -2.59 -10.44
CA VAL A 264 0.96 -1.40 -10.65
C VAL A 264 2.41 -1.68 -10.24
N ASN A 265 3.36 -1.27 -11.08
CA ASN A 265 4.77 -1.24 -10.72
C ASN A 265 5.03 0.00 -9.85
N ILE A 266 5.08 -0.19 -8.53
CA ILE A 266 5.19 0.89 -7.54
C ILE A 266 6.60 1.45 -7.53
N GLU A 267 7.63 0.61 -7.63
CA GLU A 267 9.03 1.03 -7.68
C GLU A 267 9.31 1.96 -8.89
N GLN A 268 8.61 1.80 -10.02
CA GLN A 268 8.66 2.75 -11.13
C GLN A 268 8.06 4.12 -10.75
N ILE A 269 6.98 4.15 -9.96
CA ILE A 269 6.40 5.42 -9.46
C ILE A 269 7.42 6.12 -8.57
N VAL A 270 8.06 5.39 -7.65
CA VAL A 270 9.13 5.90 -6.79
C VAL A 270 10.24 6.55 -7.62
N ALA A 271 10.75 5.83 -8.63
CA ALA A 271 11.78 6.33 -9.53
C ALA A 271 11.34 7.62 -10.27
N ARG A 272 10.06 7.72 -10.67
CA ARG A 272 9.53 8.93 -11.33
C ARG A 272 9.42 10.10 -10.36
N LEU A 273 8.83 9.90 -9.18
CA LEU A 273 8.67 10.96 -8.19
C LEU A 273 10.03 11.49 -7.73
N ALA A 274 11.01 10.59 -7.49
CA ALA A 274 12.38 10.96 -7.16
C ALA A 274 13.01 11.80 -8.27
N ARG A 275 12.91 11.36 -9.54
CA ARG A 275 13.46 12.09 -10.70
C ARG A 275 12.91 13.52 -10.84
N PHE A 276 11.68 13.77 -10.41
CA PHE A 276 11.04 15.08 -10.46
C PHE A 276 11.12 15.87 -9.14
N GLY A 277 11.89 15.38 -8.13
CA GLY A 277 12.03 16.05 -6.83
C GLY A 277 10.74 16.09 -6.02
N LYS A 278 9.79 15.20 -6.32
CA LYS A 278 8.45 15.14 -5.71
C LYS A 278 8.22 13.88 -4.87
N LEU A 279 9.25 13.08 -4.60
CA LEU A 279 9.17 12.00 -3.62
C LEU A 279 9.33 12.57 -2.22
N GLY A 280 8.22 12.75 -1.50
CA GLY A 280 8.22 13.32 -0.15
C GLY A 280 8.36 12.27 0.95
N GLY A 281 7.81 11.07 0.75
CA GLY A 281 7.92 10.00 1.72
C GLY A 281 7.08 8.77 1.40
N PHE A 282 7.05 7.85 2.35
CA PHE A 282 6.38 6.55 2.26
C PHE A 282 5.50 6.27 3.46
N HIS A 283 4.35 5.68 3.17
CA HIS A 283 3.59 4.86 4.11
C HIS A 283 3.84 3.39 3.77
N PHE A 284 4.51 2.69 4.68
CA PHE A 284 4.84 1.29 4.53
C PHE A 284 3.77 0.40 5.13
N ASN A 285 3.25 -0.50 4.30
CA ASN A 285 2.42 -1.65 4.62
C ASN A 285 2.66 -2.75 3.57
N ASP A 286 1.93 -3.85 3.68
CA ASP A 286 1.80 -4.81 2.61
C ASP A 286 0.33 -5.10 2.32
N SER A 287 0.07 -5.64 1.14
CA SER A 287 -1.28 -5.91 0.68
C SER A 287 -1.33 -7.00 -0.39
N LYS A 288 -2.53 -7.54 -0.58
CA LYS A 288 -2.82 -8.55 -1.59
C LYS A 288 -3.98 -8.16 -2.50
N TYR A 289 -5.00 -7.48 -1.96
CA TYR A 289 -6.26 -7.23 -2.68
C TYR A 289 -6.51 -5.75 -2.93
N GLY A 290 -6.44 -4.94 -1.88
CA GLY A 290 -6.57 -3.49 -1.96
C GLY A 290 -5.70 -2.85 -0.90
N ASP A 291 -6.23 -1.85 -0.24
CA ASP A 291 -5.58 -1.25 0.92
C ASP A 291 -5.81 -2.12 2.17
N ASP A 292 -5.03 -3.19 2.28
CA ASP A 292 -5.22 -4.21 3.32
C ASP A 292 -4.53 -3.86 4.66
N ASP A 293 -3.63 -2.86 4.66
CA ASP A 293 -2.88 -2.35 5.82
C ASP A 293 -2.12 -3.43 6.62
N LEU A 294 -1.54 -4.43 5.95
CA LEU A 294 -0.86 -5.55 6.60
C LEU A 294 0.58 -5.22 6.99
N ASP A 295 1.14 -6.08 7.86
CA ASP A 295 2.56 -6.11 8.24
C ASP A 295 3.46 -6.05 7.00
N THR A 296 4.46 -5.17 7.03
CA THR A 296 5.24 -4.79 5.85
C THR A 296 6.14 -5.94 5.44
N GLY A 297 6.13 -6.31 4.15
CA GLY A 297 6.91 -7.44 3.64
C GLY A 297 6.36 -8.83 4.00
N SER A 298 5.15 -8.91 4.59
CA SER A 298 4.50 -10.17 4.94
C SER A 298 3.89 -10.91 3.74
N ILE A 299 3.60 -10.21 2.64
CA ILE A 299 2.96 -10.76 1.43
C ILE A 299 3.93 -10.71 0.24
N ASN A 300 4.54 -9.56 -0.02
CA ASN A 300 5.44 -9.34 -1.15
C ASN A 300 6.77 -8.67 -0.74
N PRO A 301 7.64 -9.38 0.01
CA PRO A 301 8.93 -8.84 0.46
C PRO A 301 9.87 -8.46 -0.69
N HIS A 302 9.70 -9.04 -1.88
CA HIS A 302 10.51 -8.68 -3.05
C HIS A 302 10.14 -7.30 -3.60
N GLN A 303 8.86 -6.92 -3.62
CA GLN A 303 8.46 -5.58 -4.03
C GLN A 303 9.01 -4.52 -3.06
N LEU A 304 8.96 -4.78 -1.76
CA LEU A 304 9.57 -3.89 -0.76
C LEU A 304 11.08 -3.69 -1.04
N PHE A 305 11.81 -4.76 -1.34
CA PHE A 305 13.21 -4.66 -1.77
C PHE A 305 13.38 -3.85 -3.06
N LEU A 306 12.52 -4.01 -4.06
CA LEU A 306 12.59 -3.25 -5.31
C LEU A 306 12.29 -1.76 -5.10
N VAL A 307 11.40 -1.40 -4.16
CA VAL A 307 11.19 -0.01 -3.74
C VAL A 307 12.47 0.56 -3.12
N PHE A 308 13.07 -0.15 -2.17
CA PHE A 308 14.34 0.28 -1.57
C PHE A 308 15.51 0.32 -2.57
N ASN A 309 15.49 -0.54 -3.59
CA ASN A 309 16.45 -0.47 -4.68
C ASN A 309 16.39 0.87 -5.40
N GLU A 310 15.20 1.37 -5.72
CA GLU A 310 15.04 2.68 -6.37
C GLU A 310 15.35 3.85 -5.42
N LEU A 311 15.14 3.68 -4.11
CA LEU A 311 15.57 4.67 -3.10
C LEU A 311 17.08 4.82 -3.05
N ALA A 312 17.81 3.71 -3.06
CA ALA A 312 19.26 3.73 -3.12
C ALA A 312 19.78 4.32 -4.46
N GLU A 313 19.09 4.11 -5.58
CA GLU A 313 19.42 4.79 -6.85
C GLU A 313 19.15 6.30 -6.80
N ALA A 314 18.03 6.71 -6.19
CA ALA A 314 17.68 8.12 -6.02
C ALA A 314 18.68 8.86 -5.13
N GLU A 315 19.04 8.28 -3.98
CA GLU A 315 20.06 8.81 -3.08
C GLU A 315 21.41 8.97 -3.79
N ARG A 316 21.84 7.96 -4.58
CA ARG A 316 23.10 8.03 -5.34
C ARG A 316 23.08 9.10 -6.42
N ALA A 317 21.91 9.38 -7.00
CA ALA A 317 21.77 10.36 -8.07
C ALA A 317 21.81 11.80 -7.54
N ASP A 318 21.25 12.06 -6.36
CA ASP A 318 21.24 13.38 -5.72
C ASP A 318 21.25 13.27 -4.18
N PRO A 319 22.42 13.02 -3.57
CA PRO A 319 22.54 12.80 -2.13
C PRO A 319 22.11 14.01 -1.29
N ASP A 320 22.30 15.24 -1.80
CA ASP A 320 22.03 16.46 -1.05
C ASP A 320 20.53 16.79 -1.00
N ALA A 321 19.75 16.35 -2.02
CA ALA A 321 18.31 16.56 -2.09
C ALA A 321 17.47 15.36 -1.62
N PHE A 322 18.10 14.20 -1.39
CA PHE A 322 17.41 12.97 -1.01
C PHE A 322 17.07 12.95 0.50
N ASP A 323 15.82 13.32 0.82
CA ASP A 323 15.31 13.33 2.19
C ASP A 323 13.85 12.85 2.28
N PRO A 324 13.49 11.65 1.78
CA PRO A 324 12.12 11.15 1.94
C PRO A 324 11.83 10.80 3.41
N SER A 325 10.62 11.14 3.88
CA SER A 325 10.12 10.63 5.16
C SER A 325 9.76 9.15 5.05
N TYR A 326 10.10 8.35 6.06
CA TYR A 326 9.75 6.93 6.14
C TYR A 326 8.80 6.72 7.31
N MET A 327 7.57 6.27 7.03
CA MET A 327 6.54 6.05 8.05
C MET A 327 5.87 4.70 7.79
N ILE A 328 5.48 4.01 8.85
CA ILE A 328 4.60 2.84 8.77
C ILE A 328 3.15 3.34 8.81
N ASP A 329 2.26 2.78 7.99
CA ASP A 329 0.82 2.99 8.06
C ASP A 329 0.10 1.65 7.95
N GLN A 330 -0.36 1.11 9.09
CA GLN A 330 -0.83 -0.27 9.20
C GLN A 330 -1.97 -0.41 10.20
N SER A 331 -2.76 -1.47 10.03
CA SER A 331 -3.90 -1.82 10.88
C SER A 331 -3.80 -3.27 11.37
N HIS A 332 -3.32 -3.42 12.60
CA HIS A 332 -3.09 -4.73 13.23
C HIS A 332 -4.39 -5.33 13.77
N ASN A 333 -5.05 -6.16 12.96
CA ASN A 333 -6.41 -6.63 13.26
C ASN A 333 -6.48 -7.93 14.08
N ILE A 334 -5.45 -8.79 13.99
CA ILE A 334 -5.46 -10.16 14.55
C ILE A 334 -4.15 -10.55 15.24
N THR A 335 -3.27 -9.58 15.48
CA THR A 335 -1.95 -9.74 16.10
C THR A 335 -1.80 -8.74 17.25
N ASP A 336 -0.82 -8.96 18.13
CA ASP A 336 -0.41 -7.90 19.07
C ASP A 336 0.22 -6.76 18.25
N PRO A 337 -0.30 -5.52 18.32
CA PRO A 337 0.21 -4.42 17.50
C PRO A 337 1.70 -4.12 17.70
N ILE A 338 2.25 -4.35 18.90
CA ILE A 338 3.68 -4.15 19.17
C ILE A 338 4.51 -5.19 18.40
N GLU A 339 4.09 -6.46 18.39
CA GLU A 339 4.81 -7.51 17.66
C GLU A 339 4.79 -7.26 16.15
N SER A 340 3.65 -6.81 15.61
CA SER A 340 3.51 -6.48 14.19
C SER A 340 4.36 -5.26 13.79
N MET A 341 4.41 -4.21 14.61
CA MET A 341 5.29 -3.06 14.36
C MET A 341 6.78 -3.46 14.44
N LEU A 342 7.17 -4.32 15.38
CA LEU A 342 8.53 -4.86 15.46
C LEU A 342 8.89 -5.66 14.20
N SER A 343 7.99 -6.54 13.76
CA SER A 343 8.18 -7.35 12.55
C SER A 343 8.27 -6.47 11.29
N SER A 344 7.41 -5.46 11.17
CA SER A 344 7.39 -4.56 10.02
C SER A 344 8.64 -3.68 9.96
N ALA A 345 9.08 -3.12 11.10
CA ALA A 345 10.32 -2.36 11.17
C ALA A 345 11.53 -3.21 10.74
N GLU A 346 11.61 -4.47 11.18
CA GLU A 346 12.67 -5.39 10.76
C GLU A 346 12.62 -5.69 9.25
N ALA A 347 11.43 -5.88 8.67
CA ALA A 347 11.28 -6.11 7.24
C ALA A 347 11.72 -4.90 6.39
N ILE A 348 11.35 -3.68 6.81
CA ILE A 348 11.72 -2.41 6.15
C ILE A 348 13.23 -2.24 6.17
N VAL A 349 13.85 -2.35 7.34
CA VAL A 349 15.31 -2.21 7.50
C VAL A 349 16.04 -3.34 6.78
N GLY A 350 15.48 -4.55 6.75
CA GLY A 350 16.05 -5.67 6.02
C GLY A 350 16.01 -5.45 4.50
N ALA A 351 14.98 -4.80 3.97
CA ALA A 351 14.90 -4.40 2.57
C ALA A 351 15.91 -3.28 2.26
N PHE A 352 16.03 -2.29 3.14
CA PHE A 352 17.06 -1.25 3.06
C PHE A 352 18.47 -1.86 3.02
N ALA A 353 18.84 -2.70 3.99
CA ALA A 353 20.15 -3.35 4.05
C ALA A 353 20.44 -4.21 2.80
N ARG A 354 19.42 -4.88 2.25
CA ARG A 354 19.56 -5.62 0.98
C ARG A 354 19.78 -4.70 -0.21
N ALA A 355 19.15 -3.53 -0.27
CA ALA A 355 19.40 -2.55 -1.33
C ALA A 355 20.82 -1.97 -1.25
N GLU A 356 21.37 -1.83 -0.05
CA GLU A 356 22.74 -1.34 0.19
C GLU A 356 23.83 -2.30 -0.31
N ILE A 357 23.57 -3.61 -0.30
CA ILE A 357 24.53 -4.63 -0.76
C ILE A 357 24.38 -5.00 -2.25
N VAL A 358 23.62 -4.22 -3.02
CA VAL A 358 23.56 -4.36 -4.49
C VAL A 358 24.87 -3.88 -5.09
N ASP A 359 25.50 -4.70 -5.93
CA ASP A 359 26.68 -4.28 -6.70
C ASP A 359 26.23 -3.34 -7.85
N ARG A 360 26.25 -2.03 -7.57
CA ARG A 360 25.76 -0.99 -8.48
C ARG A 360 26.62 -0.88 -9.74
N ALA A 361 27.93 -1.11 -9.63
CA ALA A 361 28.84 -1.04 -10.78
C ALA A 361 28.57 -2.21 -11.73
N ALA A 362 28.48 -3.44 -11.21
CA ALA A 362 28.14 -4.61 -12.01
C ALA A 362 26.74 -4.50 -12.62
N LEU A 363 25.76 -4.00 -11.85
CA LEU A 363 24.40 -3.79 -12.35
C LEU A 363 24.38 -2.84 -13.55
N GLU A 364 25.10 -1.72 -13.46
CA GLU A 364 25.16 -0.74 -14.54
C GLU A 364 25.89 -1.28 -15.77
N GLU A 365 26.99 -2.03 -15.59
CA GLU A 365 27.67 -2.71 -16.70
C GLU A 365 26.73 -3.68 -17.43
N CYS A 366 25.94 -4.46 -16.69
CA CYS A 366 24.97 -5.38 -17.27
C CYS A 366 23.86 -4.63 -18.04
N ARG A 367 23.37 -3.50 -17.49
CA ARG A 367 22.36 -2.65 -18.14
C ARG A 367 22.87 -2.08 -19.46
N GLN A 368 24.07 -1.52 -19.48
CA GLN A 368 24.70 -0.95 -20.69
C GLN A 368 24.93 -1.98 -21.80
N LYS A 369 25.19 -3.25 -21.44
CA LYS A 369 25.32 -4.36 -22.40
C LYS A 369 24.00 -5.03 -22.78
N ASN A 370 22.88 -4.59 -22.20
CA ASN A 370 21.59 -5.27 -22.28
C ASN A 370 21.64 -6.75 -21.84
N ASP A 371 22.53 -7.11 -20.91
CA ASP A 371 22.57 -8.46 -20.33
C ASP A 371 21.49 -8.59 -19.25
N VAL A 372 20.28 -8.90 -19.70
CA VAL A 372 19.07 -8.98 -18.87
C VAL A 372 19.24 -9.97 -17.71
N MET A 373 19.83 -11.14 -17.98
CA MET A 373 19.94 -12.18 -16.96
C MET A 373 21.02 -11.86 -15.93
N ALA A 374 22.15 -11.27 -16.34
CA ALA A 374 23.17 -10.83 -15.39
C ALA A 374 22.67 -9.66 -14.52
N ALA A 375 21.96 -8.69 -15.10
CA ALA A 375 21.35 -7.59 -14.33
C ALA A 375 20.34 -8.12 -13.30
N PHE A 376 19.43 -9.01 -13.71
CA PHE A 376 18.46 -9.64 -12.81
C PHE A 376 19.15 -10.43 -11.69
N ARG A 377 20.20 -11.22 -12.02
CA ARG A 377 20.95 -11.97 -11.00
C ARG A 377 21.65 -11.06 -10.00
N THR A 378 22.11 -9.88 -10.41
CA THR A 378 22.77 -8.92 -9.52
C THR A 378 21.83 -8.45 -8.42
N LEU A 379 20.60 -8.05 -8.77
CA LEU A 379 19.57 -7.70 -7.78
C LEU A 379 19.15 -8.92 -6.95
N ARG A 380 18.92 -10.07 -7.60
CA ARG A 380 18.46 -11.28 -6.92
C ARG A 380 19.47 -11.77 -5.88
N LEU A 381 20.76 -11.65 -6.14
CA LEU A 381 21.82 -12.02 -5.19
C LEU A 381 21.74 -11.19 -3.91
N ALA A 382 21.57 -9.87 -4.03
CA ALA A 382 21.37 -8.98 -2.91
C ALA A 382 20.08 -9.32 -2.15
N TYR A 383 18.96 -9.47 -2.86
CA TYR A 383 17.67 -9.86 -2.26
C TYR A 383 17.72 -11.20 -1.50
N SER A 384 18.40 -12.20 -2.03
CA SER A 384 18.51 -13.52 -1.38
C SER A 384 19.53 -13.59 -0.27
N THR A 385 20.34 -12.55 -0.06
CA THR A 385 21.31 -12.51 1.03
C THR A 385 20.55 -12.35 2.33
N ASP A 386 20.79 -13.23 3.29
CA ASP A 386 20.30 -13.06 4.65
C ASP A 386 21.12 -11.95 5.33
N VAL A 387 20.44 -10.87 5.68
CA VAL A 387 21.02 -9.68 6.33
C VAL A 387 20.68 -9.62 7.81
N SER A 388 19.99 -10.63 8.36
CA SER A 388 19.61 -10.65 9.77
C SER A 388 20.78 -10.46 10.75
N PRO A 389 22.02 -10.95 10.50
CA PRO A 389 23.13 -10.69 11.40
C PRO A 389 23.53 -9.21 11.46
N ILE A 390 23.42 -8.47 10.33
CA ILE A 390 23.71 -7.03 10.27
C ILE A 390 22.72 -6.27 11.15
N LEU A 391 21.42 -6.57 10.97
CA LEU A 391 20.35 -5.93 11.73
C LEU A 391 20.47 -6.25 13.22
N ALA A 392 20.72 -7.51 13.57
CA ALA A 392 20.85 -7.94 14.96
C ALA A 392 22.01 -7.23 15.68
N LEU A 393 23.21 -7.18 15.09
CA LEU A 393 24.33 -6.45 15.71
C LEU A 393 24.08 -4.95 15.76
N ALA A 394 23.50 -4.33 14.73
CA ALA A 394 23.14 -2.92 14.76
C ALA A 394 22.19 -2.61 15.94
N ARG A 395 21.19 -3.47 16.18
CA ARG A 395 20.29 -3.36 17.35
C ARG A 395 21.03 -3.51 18.66
N ILE A 396 21.84 -4.56 18.83
CA ILE A 396 22.58 -4.83 20.07
C ILE A 396 23.50 -3.65 20.42
N GLU A 397 24.26 -3.14 19.44
CA GLU A 397 25.16 -2.00 19.62
C GLU A 397 24.42 -0.70 19.97
N ALA A 398 23.15 -0.57 19.56
CA ALA A 398 22.27 0.53 19.94
C ALA A 398 21.49 0.28 21.25
N GLY A 399 21.73 -0.84 21.93
CA GLY A 399 21.06 -1.23 23.18
C GLY A 399 19.65 -1.80 22.98
N GLY A 400 19.34 -2.29 21.79
CA GLY A 400 18.13 -3.04 21.45
C GLY A 400 18.27 -4.55 21.65
N ALA A 401 17.24 -5.29 21.26
CA ALA A 401 17.18 -6.73 21.38
C ALA A 401 17.66 -7.43 20.09
N VAL A 402 18.38 -8.54 20.28
CA VAL A 402 18.77 -9.44 19.19
C VAL A 402 17.54 -10.02 18.48
N ASP A 403 16.54 -10.49 19.26
CA ASP A 403 15.23 -10.92 18.81
C ASP A 403 14.15 -10.08 19.52
N PRO A 404 13.67 -9.01 18.87
CA PRO A 404 12.74 -8.08 19.50
C PRO A 404 11.42 -8.70 19.96
N ILE A 405 10.86 -9.65 19.21
CA ILE A 405 9.56 -10.24 19.53
C ILE A 405 9.70 -11.17 20.74
N PHE A 406 10.74 -12.00 20.80
CA PHE A 406 10.93 -12.86 21.96
C PHE A 406 11.31 -12.06 23.21
N ALA A 407 12.16 -11.04 23.09
CA ALA A 407 12.45 -10.12 24.20
C ALA A 407 11.17 -9.42 24.72
N TYR A 408 10.29 -8.98 23.81
CA TYR A 408 8.98 -8.42 24.15
C TYR A 408 8.13 -9.42 24.96
N ARG A 409 8.02 -10.66 24.48
CA ARG A 409 7.24 -11.72 25.15
C ARG A 409 7.80 -12.07 26.52
N GLU A 410 9.11 -12.25 26.63
CA GLU A 410 9.81 -12.52 27.90
C GLU A 410 9.64 -11.39 28.90
N SER A 411 9.55 -10.15 28.42
CA SER A 411 9.31 -9.01 29.29
C SER A 411 7.95 -9.07 29.99
N GLY A 412 6.95 -9.75 29.43
CA GLY A 412 5.58 -9.75 29.96
C GLY A 412 4.87 -8.39 29.87
N TRP A 413 5.32 -7.48 29.01
CA TRP A 413 4.74 -6.14 28.82
C TRP A 413 3.22 -6.18 28.65
N ARG A 414 2.72 -6.96 27.68
CA ARG A 414 1.28 -7.04 27.41
C ARG A 414 0.48 -7.50 28.62
N LEU A 415 0.98 -8.50 29.35
CA LEU A 415 0.32 -9.03 30.54
C LEU A 415 0.23 -7.98 31.65
N ARG A 416 1.27 -7.15 31.84
CA ARG A 416 1.23 -6.03 32.79
C ARG A 416 0.25 -4.96 32.34
N LYS A 417 0.32 -4.50 31.09
CA LYS A 417 -0.57 -3.46 30.58
C LYS A 417 -2.04 -3.91 30.57
N ALA A 418 -2.32 -5.20 30.42
CA ALA A 418 -3.66 -5.76 30.57
C ALA A 418 -4.24 -5.64 32.00
N GLN A 419 -3.38 -5.48 33.02
CA GLN A 419 -3.79 -5.26 34.42
C GLN A 419 -3.91 -3.77 34.76
N GLU A 420 -3.09 -2.92 34.12
CA GLU A 420 -3.02 -1.48 34.36
C GLU A 420 -4.09 -0.70 33.60
N ARG A 421 -4.28 -1.04 32.32
CA ARG A 421 -5.14 -0.28 31.40
C ARG A 421 -6.58 -0.75 31.49
N LYS A 422 -7.50 0.21 31.38
CA LYS A 422 -8.92 -0.10 31.28
C LYS A 422 -9.16 -0.89 30.01
N ALA A 423 -10.00 -1.92 30.09
CA ALA A 423 -10.45 -2.61 28.90
C ALA A 423 -11.09 -1.59 27.94
N PRO A 424 -10.70 -1.57 26.66
CA PRO A 424 -11.32 -0.67 25.69
C PRO A 424 -12.82 -0.97 25.65
N PRO A 425 -13.69 0.05 25.55
CA PRO A 425 -15.11 -0.19 25.36
C PRO A 425 -15.29 -1.00 24.08
N ILE A 426 -15.97 -2.15 24.16
CA ILE A 426 -16.37 -2.91 22.98
C ILE A 426 -17.25 -1.98 22.17
N PRO A 427 -16.88 -1.60 20.92
CA PRO A 427 -17.75 -0.79 20.09
C PRO A 427 -19.07 -1.52 19.94
N GLY A 428 -20.13 -0.95 20.51
CA GLY A 428 -21.47 -1.47 20.35
C GLY A 428 -21.77 -1.59 18.87
N ARG A 429 -22.37 -2.73 18.50
CA ARG A 429 -23.25 -2.91 17.34
C ARG A 429 -23.60 -1.55 16.73
N ALA A 430 -23.06 -1.25 15.55
CA ALA A 430 -23.67 -0.23 14.72
C ALA A 430 -25.18 -0.55 14.66
N SER A 431 -25.98 0.39 15.15
CA SER A 431 -27.44 0.44 15.15
C SER A 431 -28.15 -0.60 14.26
N TYR A 432 -28.39 -1.78 14.81
CA TYR A 432 -29.58 -2.58 14.56
C TYR A 432 -30.26 -2.80 15.91
N ASN A 433 -30.72 -1.71 16.51
CA ASN A 433 -31.70 -1.74 17.59
C ASN A 433 -32.76 -0.69 17.29
N SER A 434 -33.50 -0.94 16.21
CA SER A 434 -34.85 -0.43 16.00
C SER A 434 -35.75 -1.56 15.52
N ALA A 435 -35.81 -2.63 16.32
CA ALA A 435 -36.91 -3.58 16.46
C ALA A 435 -36.47 -4.56 17.52
N GLY A 436 -37.22 -4.71 18.61
CA GLY A 436 -36.92 -5.66 19.67
C GLY A 436 -36.95 -7.08 19.13
N PHE A 437 -35.79 -7.63 18.79
CA PHE A 437 -35.64 -9.02 18.38
C PHE A 437 -34.86 -9.75 19.47
N ASN A 438 -35.52 -10.72 20.10
CA ASN A 438 -34.95 -11.53 21.17
C ASN A 438 -34.74 -12.93 20.62
N LEU A 439 -33.46 -13.29 20.39
CA LEU A 439 -33.05 -14.50 19.65
C LEU A 439 -33.59 -15.82 20.24
N ASP A 440 -33.93 -15.85 21.53
CA ASP A 440 -34.46 -17.04 22.20
C ASP A 440 -36.00 -17.08 22.33
N LYS A 441 -36.71 -16.01 21.92
CA LYS A 441 -38.18 -15.91 22.07
C LYS A 441 -38.96 -15.88 20.75
N ASP A 442 -38.33 -15.56 19.63
CA ASP A 442 -39.02 -15.34 18.36
C ASP A 442 -38.92 -16.51 17.37
N TRP A 443 -38.19 -17.59 17.70
CA TRP A 443 -38.21 -18.85 16.94
C TRP A 443 -39.20 -19.84 17.57
N GLY A 444 -40.49 -19.57 17.34
CA GLY A 444 -41.55 -20.55 17.49
C GLY A 444 -41.53 -21.56 16.34
N ASP A 445 -41.89 -22.80 16.65
CA ASP A 445 -42.08 -23.90 15.71
C ASP A 445 -42.99 -23.49 14.55
N GLY A 446 -42.41 -23.29 13.36
CA GLY A 446 -43.19 -23.07 12.14
C GLY A 446 -42.57 -22.10 11.15
N VAL A 447 -41.49 -22.51 10.49
CA VAL A 447 -41.00 -21.81 9.29
C VAL A 447 -41.68 -22.43 8.06
N SER A 448 -42.52 -21.66 7.37
CA SER A 448 -42.96 -21.95 6.00
C SER A 448 -41.97 -21.33 5.00
N PRO A 449 -41.67 -21.99 3.87
CA PRO A 449 -40.41 -21.79 3.15
C PRO A 449 -40.55 -20.78 2.00
N VAL A 450 -39.68 -19.77 1.99
CA VAL A 450 -39.36 -19.03 0.75
C VAL A 450 -37.84 -18.92 0.68
N LEU A 451 -37.29 -19.43 -0.43
CA LEU A 451 -35.86 -19.56 -0.79
C LEU A 451 -35.12 -20.82 -0.28
N MET A 452 -35.70 -22.00 -0.49
CA MET A 452 -34.91 -23.16 -0.95
C MET A 452 -35.09 -23.30 -2.45
N ARG A 453 -34.13 -22.81 -3.26
CA ARG A 453 -33.92 -23.41 -4.57
C ARG A 453 -33.24 -24.75 -4.29
N VAL A 454 -33.95 -25.84 -4.54
CA VAL A 454 -33.42 -27.20 -4.45
C VAL A 454 -32.18 -27.27 -5.33
N ASN A 455 -31.01 -27.43 -4.73
CA ASN A 455 -29.79 -27.71 -5.49
C ASN A 455 -29.98 -29.06 -6.19
N MET A 456 -29.87 -29.09 -7.51
CA MET A 456 -29.86 -30.35 -8.27
C MET A 456 -28.79 -31.28 -7.69
N HIS A 457 -29.04 -32.58 -7.58
CA HIS A 457 -28.00 -33.53 -7.17
C HIS A 457 -26.90 -33.64 -8.24
N ALA A 458 -25.68 -33.98 -7.85
CA ALA A 458 -24.52 -34.00 -8.76
C ALA A 458 -24.74 -34.86 -10.01
N THR A 459 -25.39 -36.02 -9.86
CA THR A 459 -25.73 -36.93 -10.96
C THR A 459 -26.76 -36.35 -11.93
N GLU A 460 -27.66 -35.50 -11.45
CA GLU A 460 -28.67 -34.82 -12.26
C GLU A 460 -28.04 -33.66 -13.04
N ARG A 461 -27.10 -32.93 -12.41
CA ARG A 461 -26.31 -31.89 -13.08
C ARG A 461 -25.44 -32.47 -14.18
N ASP A 462 -24.79 -33.60 -13.94
CA ASP A 462 -24.00 -34.30 -14.95
C ASP A 462 -24.84 -34.67 -16.18
N ARG A 463 -26.06 -35.17 -15.97
CA ARG A 463 -26.98 -35.49 -17.07
C ARG A 463 -27.32 -34.27 -17.91
N VAL A 464 -27.65 -33.14 -17.27
CA VAL A 464 -27.99 -31.89 -17.98
C VAL A 464 -26.78 -31.32 -18.72
N ILE A 465 -25.59 -31.36 -18.11
CA ILE A 465 -24.35 -30.89 -18.74
C ILE A 465 -24.03 -31.74 -19.99
N LEU A 466 -24.11 -33.06 -19.88
CA LEU A 466 -23.79 -33.96 -20.99
C LEU A 466 -24.86 -33.94 -22.08
N SER A 467 -26.16 -33.81 -21.75
CA SER A 467 -27.22 -33.71 -22.75
C SER A 467 -27.11 -32.42 -23.57
N LEU A 468 -26.83 -31.28 -22.92
CA LEU A 468 -26.60 -30.01 -23.62
C LEU A 468 -25.37 -30.11 -24.54
N LEU A 469 -24.36 -30.86 -24.11
CA LEU A 469 -23.13 -31.06 -24.87
C LEU A 469 -23.32 -31.98 -26.07
N GLU A 470 -24.12 -33.04 -25.93
CA GLU A 470 -24.52 -33.94 -27.03
C GLU A 470 -25.37 -33.20 -28.08
N GLU A 471 -26.28 -32.33 -27.65
CA GLU A 471 -27.13 -31.56 -28.57
C GLU A 471 -26.38 -30.48 -29.34
N GLN A 472 -25.43 -29.78 -28.71
CA GLN A 472 -24.88 -28.53 -29.23
C GLN A 472 -23.40 -28.62 -29.66
N GLY A 473 -22.67 -29.66 -29.24
CA GLY A 473 -21.24 -29.83 -29.53
C GLY A 473 -20.30 -28.81 -28.85
N PHE A 474 -20.83 -27.69 -28.34
CA PHE A 474 -20.12 -26.76 -27.48
C PHE A 474 -21.12 -26.04 -26.58
N VAL A 475 -20.80 -25.92 -25.29
CA VAL A 475 -21.65 -25.18 -24.34
C VAL A 475 -20.79 -24.20 -23.55
N SER A 476 -21.17 -22.92 -23.59
CA SER A 476 -20.46 -21.87 -22.86
C SER A 476 -20.67 -21.98 -21.34
N PHE A 477 -19.70 -21.53 -20.55
CA PHE A 477 -19.83 -21.52 -19.09
C PHE A 477 -21.01 -20.65 -18.63
N ARG A 478 -21.27 -19.53 -19.34
CA ARG A 478 -22.41 -18.65 -19.07
C ARG A 478 -23.73 -19.39 -19.25
N GLU A 479 -23.88 -20.15 -20.32
CA GLU A 479 -25.09 -20.93 -20.58
C GLU A 479 -25.28 -22.05 -19.56
N LEU A 480 -24.21 -22.78 -19.22
CA LEU A 480 -24.26 -23.78 -18.15
C LEU A 480 -24.69 -23.17 -16.81
N SER A 481 -24.22 -21.96 -16.48
CA SER A 481 -24.61 -21.27 -15.25
C SER A 481 -26.08 -20.82 -15.22
N HIS A 482 -26.72 -20.66 -16.38
CA HIS A 482 -28.14 -20.34 -16.48
C HIS A 482 -29.03 -21.58 -16.50
N ARG A 483 -28.54 -22.71 -17.06
CA ARG A 483 -29.32 -23.93 -17.26
C ARG A 483 -29.18 -24.95 -16.14
N VAL A 484 -28.05 -24.94 -15.45
CA VAL A 484 -27.78 -25.84 -14.32
C VAL A 484 -28.00 -25.07 -13.03
N THR A 485 -28.93 -25.52 -12.20
CA THR A 485 -29.21 -24.91 -10.88
C THR A 485 -28.10 -25.27 -9.89
N ALA A 486 -26.97 -24.58 -9.98
CA ALA A 486 -25.80 -24.71 -9.11
C ALA A 486 -25.00 -23.41 -9.00
N SER A 487 -24.21 -23.27 -7.94
CA SER A 487 -23.28 -22.14 -7.83
C SER A 487 -22.18 -22.23 -8.89
N PRO A 488 -21.57 -21.09 -9.33
CA PRO A 488 -20.45 -21.11 -10.27
C PRO A 488 -19.26 -21.95 -9.78
N ALA A 489 -19.02 -22.00 -8.47
CA ALA A 489 -17.97 -22.81 -7.88
C ALA A 489 -18.29 -24.31 -7.96
N THR A 490 -19.54 -24.70 -7.69
CA THR A 490 -20.02 -26.08 -7.82
C THR A 490 -19.94 -26.55 -9.27
N LEU A 491 -20.38 -25.71 -10.21
CA LEU A 491 -20.34 -26.02 -11.63
C LEU A 491 -18.89 -26.21 -12.13
N ARG A 492 -17.94 -25.38 -11.70
CA ARG A 492 -16.50 -25.58 -12.04
C ARG A 492 -15.97 -26.92 -11.55
N ARG A 493 -16.31 -27.31 -10.31
CA ARG A 493 -15.91 -28.63 -9.74
C ARG A 493 -16.52 -29.80 -10.51
N ASP A 494 -17.78 -29.69 -10.92
CA ASP A 494 -18.44 -30.72 -11.73
C ASP A 494 -17.80 -30.84 -13.12
N LEU A 495 -17.46 -29.72 -13.77
CA LEU A 495 -16.76 -29.73 -15.06
C LEU A 495 -15.33 -30.29 -14.96
N GLU A 496 -14.62 -30.04 -13.86
CA GLU A 496 -13.31 -30.64 -13.58
C GLU A 496 -13.39 -32.15 -13.41
N ARG A 497 -14.38 -32.62 -12.65
CA ARG A 497 -14.65 -34.05 -12.48
C ARG A 497 -15.02 -34.71 -13.80
N LEU A 498 -15.95 -34.15 -14.57
CA LEU A 498 -16.37 -34.70 -15.87
C LEU A 498 -15.24 -34.73 -16.91
N GLN A 499 -14.31 -33.76 -16.88
CA GLN A 499 -13.10 -33.81 -17.69
C GLN A 499 -12.15 -34.92 -17.23
N THR A 500 -11.97 -35.08 -15.92
CA THR A 500 -11.11 -36.13 -15.34
C THR A 500 -11.65 -37.52 -15.66
N ASP A 501 -12.97 -37.67 -15.66
CA ASP A 501 -13.70 -38.88 -16.06
C ASP A 501 -13.70 -39.12 -17.59
N GLY A 502 -13.08 -38.23 -18.38
CA GLY A 502 -12.99 -38.35 -19.83
C GLY A 502 -14.32 -38.19 -20.57
N LYS A 503 -15.28 -37.44 -20.00
CA LYS A 503 -16.62 -37.24 -20.59
C LYS A 503 -16.74 -35.95 -21.41
N LEU A 504 -15.85 -34.98 -21.20
CA LEU A 504 -15.80 -33.70 -21.91
C LEU A 504 -14.38 -33.11 -21.92
N VAL A 505 -14.15 -32.07 -22.71
CA VAL A 505 -12.94 -31.24 -22.70
C VAL A 505 -13.30 -29.81 -22.35
N ARG A 506 -12.61 -29.19 -21.38
CA ARG A 506 -12.72 -27.75 -21.13
C ARG A 506 -11.88 -26.99 -22.15
N VAL A 507 -12.48 -25.94 -22.71
CA VAL A 507 -11.83 -24.98 -23.60
C VAL A 507 -12.04 -23.56 -23.09
N ARG A 508 -11.37 -22.58 -23.69
CA ARG A 508 -11.51 -21.19 -23.28
C ARG A 508 -12.95 -20.73 -23.48
N GLY A 509 -13.68 -20.52 -22.37
CA GLY A 509 -15.06 -20.02 -22.37
C GLY A 509 -16.17 -21.09 -22.24
N GLY A 510 -15.86 -22.39 -22.22
CA GLY A 510 -16.89 -23.44 -22.18
C GLY A 510 -16.35 -24.87 -22.18
N VAL A 511 -17.19 -25.82 -22.62
CA VAL A 511 -16.86 -27.25 -22.74
C VAL A 511 -17.30 -27.82 -24.09
N GLN A 512 -16.59 -28.85 -24.58
CA GLN A 512 -16.84 -29.56 -25.84
C GLN A 512 -16.78 -31.10 -25.63
N PRO A 513 -17.40 -31.94 -26.49
CA PRO A 513 -17.31 -33.39 -26.44
C PRO A 513 -15.87 -33.89 -26.62
N MET A 514 -15.59 -35.08 -26.07
CA MET A 514 -14.39 -35.82 -26.37
C MET A 514 -14.44 -36.32 -27.82
N GLY A 515 -13.47 -35.92 -28.64
CA GLY A 515 -13.37 -36.36 -30.04
C GLY A 515 -13.68 -35.32 -31.12
N GLY A 516 -13.70 -34.02 -30.78
CA GLY A 516 -13.49 -32.88 -31.69
C GLY A 516 -14.23 -32.91 -33.03
N VAL A 517 -15.34 -32.19 -33.13
CA VAL A 517 -15.82 -31.73 -34.44
C VAL A 517 -15.01 -30.49 -34.81
N ASP A 518 -14.13 -30.67 -35.77
CA ASP A 518 -13.27 -29.67 -36.39
C ASP A 518 -14.10 -28.63 -37.14
N HIS A 519 -14.46 -27.52 -36.48
CA HIS A 519 -15.01 -26.32 -37.12
C HIS A 519 -14.10 -25.11 -36.87
N THR A 520 -13.03 -25.08 -37.63
CA THR A 520 -12.25 -23.89 -37.98
C THR A 520 -13.11 -22.86 -38.71
N SER A 521 -13.87 -22.02 -38.00
CA SER A 521 -14.27 -20.68 -38.50
C SER A 521 -15.19 -19.91 -37.54
N ALA A 522 -14.60 -19.07 -36.67
CA ALA A 522 -15.21 -17.80 -36.24
C ALA A 522 -14.16 -16.91 -35.55
N HIS A 523 -13.52 -16.05 -36.35
CA HIS A 523 -12.89 -14.77 -35.99
C HIS A 523 -12.05 -14.71 -34.69
N HIS A 524 -10.81 -15.18 -34.77
CA HIS A 524 -9.72 -14.57 -33.99
C HIS A 524 -9.00 -13.56 -34.88
N LEU A 525 -9.16 -12.27 -34.55
CA LEU A 525 -8.29 -11.21 -35.07
C LEU A 525 -6.89 -11.42 -34.47
N GLN A 526 -6.07 -12.25 -35.11
CA GLN A 526 -4.63 -12.23 -34.88
C GLN A 526 -4.07 -10.92 -35.46
N GLY A 527 -3.55 -10.06 -34.59
CA GLY A 527 -2.79 -8.89 -35.01
C GLY A 527 -1.53 -9.32 -35.73
N VAL A 528 -1.31 -8.79 -36.94
CA VAL A 528 -0.10 -9.03 -37.72
C VAL A 528 1.04 -8.18 -37.14
N PRO A 529 2.23 -8.75 -36.85
CA PRO A 529 3.39 -8.00 -36.36
C PRO A 529 3.69 -6.76 -37.22
N PHE A 530 4.13 -5.67 -36.58
CA PHE A 530 4.30 -4.37 -37.25
C PHE A 530 5.22 -4.42 -38.48
N HIS A 531 6.33 -5.15 -38.41
CA HIS A 531 7.30 -5.28 -39.50
C HIS A 531 6.77 -6.07 -40.71
N GLU A 532 5.78 -6.92 -40.53
CA GLU A 532 5.06 -7.58 -41.62
C GLU A 532 3.94 -6.67 -42.14
N ASN A 533 3.25 -5.98 -41.23
CA ASN A 533 2.14 -5.11 -41.58
C ASN A 533 2.61 -3.87 -42.36
N ILE A 534 3.78 -3.30 -42.07
CA ILE A 534 4.33 -2.13 -42.78
C ILE A 534 4.49 -2.37 -44.30
N ASN A 535 4.85 -3.60 -44.69
CA ASN A 535 5.02 -3.95 -46.10
C ASN A 535 3.71 -4.39 -46.76
N ARG A 536 2.69 -4.75 -45.97
CA ARG A 536 1.38 -5.15 -46.49
C ARG A 536 0.59 -3.94 -46.96
N ASN A 537 0.13 -3.98 -48.21
CA ASN A 537 -0.60 -2.89 -48.88
C ASN A 537 0.16 -1.56 -48.87
N ARG A 538 1.50 -1.61 -48.90
CA ARG A 538 2.36 -0.43 -48.76
C ARG A 538 1.97 0.74 -49.68
N ALA A 539 1.73 0.48 -50.96
CA ALA A 539 1.34 1.52 -51.92
C ALA A 539 0.03 2.24 -51.51
N ALA A 540 -0.95 1.51 -50.98
CA ALA A 540 -2.19 2.10 -50.49
C ALA A 540 -1.95 2.91 -49.21
N LYS A 541 -1.08 2.43 -48.31
CA LYS A 541 -0.71 3.15 -47.08
C LYS A 541 0.08 4.41 -47.36
N GLU A 542 0.98 4.40 -48.33
CA GLU A 542 1.70 5.59 -48.81
C GLU A 542 0.74 6.61 -49.44
N ALA A 543 -0.20 6.16 -50.27
CA ALA A 543 -1.22 7.04 -50.84
C ALA A 543 -2.10 7.69 -49.75
N ILE A 544 -2.54 6.91 -48.75
CA ILE A 544 -3.30 7.40 -47.59
C ILE A 544 -2.45 8.38 -46.76
N GLY A 545 -1.20 8.04 -46.46
CA GLY A 545 -0.29 8.86 -45.68
C GLY A 545 -0.02 10.21 -46.33
N LYS A 546 0.20 10.24 -47.64
CA LYS A 546 0.34 11.47 -48.42
C LYS A 546 -0.95 12.31 -48.40
N ALA A 547 -2.09 11.70 -48.72
CA ALA A 547 -3.37 12.40 -48.74
C ALA A 547 -3.75 12.97 -47.36
N ALA A 548 -3.44 12.26 -46.28
CA ALA A 548 -3.67 12.72 -44.92
C ALA A 548 -2.73 13.89 -44.54
N ALA A 549 -1.46 13.83 -44.93
CA ALA A 549 -0.50 14.92 -44.69
C ALA A 549 -0.90 16.21 -45.44
N GLU A 550 -1.47 16.11 -46.64
CA GLU A 550 -2.00 17.26 -47.41
C GLU A 550 -3.18 17.98 -46.73
N LEU A 551 -3.86 17.33 -45.76
CA LEU A 551 -4.93 17.94 -44.97
C LEU A 551 -4.42 18.79 -43.80
N CYS A 552 -3.15 18.63 -43.42
CA CYS A 552 -2.53 19.36 -42.31
C CYS A 552 -2.04 20.73 -42.78
N LYS A 553 -2.27 21.77 -41.98
CA LYS A 553 -1.76 23.12 -42.27
C LYS A 553 -0.57 23.48 -41.38
N ARG A 554 0.32 24.33 -41.90
CA ARG A 554 1.46 24.84 -41.14
C ARG A 554 0.99 25.56 -39.87
N GLY A 555 1.54 25.15 -38.73
CA GLY A 555 1.19 25.70 -37.40
C GLY A 555 0.09 24.94 -36.67
N GLU A 556 -0.53 23.91 -37.28
CA GLU A 556 -1.44 23.01 -36.58
C GLU A 556 -0.67 21.94 -35.78
N ALA A 557 -1.11 21.68 -34.55
CA ALA A 557 -0.63 20.54 -33.79
C ALA A 557 -1.41 19.29 -34.19
N ILE A 558 -0.71 18.27 -34.70
CA ILE A 558 -1.29 16.97 -35.04
C ILE A 558 -0.72 15.89 -34.13
N ILE A 559 -1.56 14.94 -33.73
CA ILE A 559 -1.16 13.76 -32.97
C ILE A 559 -1.26 12.56 -33.92
N ILE A 560 -0.13 11.88 -34.14
CA ILE A 560 -0.05 10.71 -35.01
C ILE A 560 0.11 9.49 -34.12
N ASP A 561 -0.90 8.61 -34.14
CA ASP A 561 -0.89 7.37 -33.36
C ASP A 561 0.01 6.28 -33.98
N GLY A 562 0.39 5.29 -33.18
CA GLY A 562 1.26 4.17 -33.55
C GLY A 562 0.58 3.20 -34.52
N GLY A 563 0.82 3.36 -35.82
CA GLY A 563 0.24 2.51 -36.85
C GLY A 563 1.11 2.42 -38.10
N SER A 564 1.09 1.26 -38.76
CA SER A 564 1.87 1.07 -40.00
C SER A 564 1.38 1.94 -41.17
N THR A 565 0.12 2.37 -41.15
CA THR A 565 -0.44 3.31 -42.14
C THR A 565 -0.10 4.76 -41.81
N THR A 566 -0.24 5.17 -40.54
CA THR A 566 0.01 6.54 -40.08
C THR A 566 1.49 6.93 -40.17
N LEU A 567 2.42 5.95 -40.03
CA LEU A 567 3.85 6.17 -40.26
C LEU A 567 4.17 6.77 -41.64
N HIS A 568 3.39 6.44 -42.67
CA HIS A 568 3.61 6.96 -44.02
C HIS A 568 3.21 8.44 -44.18
N MET A 569 2.61 9.08 -43.16
CA MET A 569 2.44 10.54 -43.15
C MET A 569 3.77 11.27 -42.92
N CYS A 570 4.68 10.68 -42.12
CA CYS A 570 5.89 11.36 -41.66
C CYS A 570 6.80 11.92 -42.77
N PRO A 571 7.05 11.21 -43.90
CA PRO A 571 7.88 11.75 -44.99
C PRO A 571 7.24 12.91 -45.76
N HIS A 572 5.94 13.16 -45.58
CA HIS A 572 5.16 14.15 -46.33
C HIS A 572 4.75 15.36 -45.48
N LEU A 573 5.02 15.33 -44.19
CA LEU A 573 4.86 16.48 -43.30
C LEU A 573 6.14 17.30 -43.38
N GLU A 574 6.09 18.44 -44.07
CA GLU A 574 7.20 19.40 -44.07
C GLU A 574 7.40 19.97 -42.66
N GLN A 575 8.66 20.13 -42.23
CA GLN A 575 9.02 20.69 -40.92
C GLN A 575 8.58 22.15 -40.75
#